data_AF-A0A2G9LZM3-F1
#
_entry.id   AF-A0A2G9LZM3-F1
#
_cell.length_a   1.000
_cell.length_b   1.000
_cell.length_c   1.000
_cell.angle_alpha   90.00
_cell.angle_beta   90.00
_cell.angle_gamma   90.00
#
_symmetry.space_group_name_H-M   'P 1'
#
loop_
_entity.id
_entity.type
_entity.pdbx_description
1 polymer ?
#
loop_
_entity_poly.entity_id
_entity_poly.type
_entity_poly.pdbx_seq_one_letter_code
_entity_poly.pdbx_strand_id
1 'polypeptide(L)'
;MLKPMPDADKVEFKEGFVKRYSTLTDFSEFRRCSLSFPRKSMRINTLKAEVSEILPEFRKQWELFPVPWCKEGFFVESERRDIGNT
;
A
#
# COMPACT_ATOMS: atom_id res chain seq x y z
N MET A 1 2.68 -10.07 2.25
CA MET A 1 4.07 -9.88 2.71
C MET A 1 4.63 -8.59 2.11
N LEU A 2 5.50 -7.89 2.84
CA LEU A 2 6.23 -6.73 2.31
C LEU A 2 7.06 -7.18 1.09
N LYS A 3 7.00 -6.40 0.01
CA LYS A 3 7.80 -6.63 -1.20
C LYS A 3 8.91 -5.57 -1.24
N PRO A 4 10.17 -5.91 -0.93
CA PRO A 4 11.27 -4.94 -0.98
C PRO A 4 11.39 -4.30 -2.37
N MET A 5 11.78 -3.03 -2.40
CA MET A 5 12.14 -2.37 -3.66
C MET A 5 13.45 -2.96 -4.22
N PRO A 6 13.67 -2.92 -5.55
CA PRO A 6 14.98 -3.18 -6.12
C PRO A 6 16.03 -2.32 -5.43
N ASP A 7 17.19 -2.90 -5.11
CA ASP A 7 18.31 -2.21 -4.46
C ASP A 7 18.03 -1.63 -3.06
N ALA A 8 16.95 -2.05 -2.38
CA ALA A 8 16.64 -1.63 -1.01
C ALA A 8 17.85 -1.74 -0.05
N ASP A 9 18.66 -2.80 -0.18
CA ASP A 9 19.82 -3.02 0.67
C ASP A 9 20.93 -1.98 0.47
N LYS A 10 21.01 -1.37 -0.71
CA LYS A 10 21.99 -0.32 -1.05
C LYS A 10 21.58 1.06 -0.54
N VAL A 11 20.35 1.21 -0.05
CA VAL A 11 19.87 2.50 0.46
C VAL A 11 20.41 2.74 1.86
N GLU A 12 21.22 3.79 1.99
CA GLU A 12 21.78 4.26 3.24
C GLU A 12 21.01 5.46 3.79
N PHE A 13 20.71 5.43 5.10
CA PHE A 13 20.11 6.55 5.81
C PHE A 13 21.21 7.38 6.48
N LYS A 14 21.05 8.71 6.49
CA LYS A 14 21.99 9.62 7.17
C LYS A 14 22.09 9.27 8.66
N GLU A 15 23.31 9.28 9.21
CA GLU A 15 23.57 8.89 10.61
C GLU A 15 22.70 9.68 11.62
N GLY A 16 22.60 11.01 11.46
CA GLY A 16 21.75 11.83 12.34
C GLY A 16 20.26 11.47 12.30
N PHE A 17 19.78 10.96 11.15
CA PHE A 17 18.42 10.46 11.00
C PHE A 17 18.25 9.15 11.76
N VAL A 18 19.15 8.19 11.54
CA VAL A 18 19.16 6.91 12.26
C VAL A 18 19.19 7.14 13.77
N LYS A 19 20.14 7.95 14.26
CA LYS A 19 20.29 8.26 15.68
C LYS A 19 19.02 8.82 16.29
N ARG A 20 18.36 9.77 15.61
CA ARG A 20 17.12 10.38 16.12
C ARG A 20 15.98 9.37 16.16
N TYR A 21 15.71 8.67 15.06
CA TYR A 21 14.53 7.82 14.96
C TYR A 21 14.66 6.50 15.71
N SER A 22 15.87 5.98 15.89
CA SER A 22 16.12 4.83 16.78
C SER A 22 15.76 5.10 18.24
N THR A 23 15.67 6.37 18.67
CA THR A 23 15.17 6.71 20.03
C THR A 23 13.64 6.76 20.14
N LEU A 24 12.94 6.83 19.00
CA LEU A 24 11.49 7.03 18.94
C LEU A 24 10.73 5.76 18.55
N THR A 25 11.37 4.85 17.81
CA THR A 25 10.73 3.66 17.26
C THR A 25 11.75 2.58 16.89
N ASP A 26 11.26 1.40 16.51
CA ASP A 26 12.08 0.37 15.92
C ASP A 26 12.52 0.80 14.51
N PHE A 27 13.76 1.28 14.43
CA PHE A 27 14.33 1.77 13.18
C PHE A 27 14.50 0.67 12.14
N SER A 28 14.72 -0.58 12.57
CA SER A 28 14.90 -1.71 11.65
C SER A 28 13.61 -2.04 10.92
N GLU A 29 12.49 -2.04 11.65
CA GLU A 29 11.15 -2.22 11.10
C GLU A 29 10.71 -1.03 10.24
N PHE A 30 11.01 0.18 10.70
CA PHE A 30 10.79 1.40 9.91
C PHE A 30 11.53 1.32 8.56
N ARG A 31 12.81 0.94 8.56
CA ARG A 31 13.61 0.78 7.34
C ARG A 31 12.99 -0.28 6.44
N ARG A 32 12.61 -1.44 7.00
CA ARG A 32 12.00 -2.54 6.23
C ARG A 32 10.70 -2.12 5.54
N CYS A 33 9.81 -1.43 6.25
CA CYS A 33 8.55 -0.95 5.70
C CYS A 33 8.75 0.16 4.66
N SER A 34 9.64 1.12 4.94
CA SER A 34 9.90 2.27 4.06
C SER A 34 10.58 1.87 2.75
N LEU A 35 11.38 0.81 2.78
CA LEU A 35 12.09 0.29 1.61
C LEU A 35 11.32 -0.82 0.88
N SER A 36 10.03 -0.95 1.15
CA SER A 36 9.14 -1.90 0.49
C SER A 36 8.08 -1.17 -0.35
N PHE A 37 7.60 -1.81 -1.40
CA PHE A 37 6.49 -1.30 -2.19
C PHE A 37 5.24 -1.15 -1.31
N PRO A 38 4.53 -0.01 -1.40
CA PRO A 38 3.27 0.15 -0.71
C PRO A 38 2.25 -0.84 -1.27
N ARG A 39 1.36 -1.31 -0.39
CA ARG A 39 0.22 -2.11 -0.82
C ARG A 39 -0.67 -1.26 -1.72
N LYS A 40 -1.02 -1.76 -2.89
CA LYS A 40 -1.91 -1.05 -3.81
C LYS A 40 -3.27 -0.86 -3.14
N SER A 41 -3.87 0.31 -3.34
CA SER A 41 -5.18 0.62 -2.79
C SER A 41 -5.97 1.50 -3.76
N MET A 42 -7.29 1.45 -3.63
CA MET A 42 -8.22 2.25 -4.40
C MET A 42 -9.36 2.75 -3.49
N ARG A 43 -10.00 3.84 -3.90
CA ARG A 43 -11.20 4.36 -3.26
C ARG A 43 -12.30 4.51 -4.31
N ILE A 44 -13.46 3.92 -4.06
CA ILE A 44 -14.62 4.08 -4.94
C ILE A 44 -15.12 5.53 -4.84
N ASN A 45 -15.40 6.13 -6.00
CA ASN A 45 -15.95 7.49 -6.05
C ASN A 45 -17.47 7.46 -5.94
N THR A 46 -17.98 7.68 -4.74
CA THR A 46 -19.42 7.67 -4.42
C THR A 46 -20.22 8.80 -5.05
N LEU A 47 -19.57 9.81 -5.64
CA LEU A 47 -20.27 10.81 -6.48
C LEU A 47 -20.73 10.23 -7.82
N LYS A 48 -20.20 9.07 -8.23
CA LYS A 48 -20.48 8.45 -9.54
C LYS A 48 -21.25 7.13 -9.44
N ALA A 49 -21.06 6.36 -8.36
CA ALA A 49 -21.71 5.07 -8.18
C ALA A 49 -21.61 4.63 -6.71
N GLU A 50 -22.54 3.78 -6.28
CA GLU A 50 -22.51 3.21 -4.93
C GLU A 50 -21.49 2.07 -4.80
N VAL A 51 -20.95 1.90 -3.59
CA VAL A 51 -19.97 0.82 -3.30
C VAL A 51 -20.57 -0.56 -3.60
N SER A 52 -21.85 -0.78 -3.28
CA SER A 52 -22.55 -2.04 -3.50
C SER A 52 -22.71 -2.41 -4.98
N GLU A 53 -22.71 -1.42 -5.87
CA GLU A 53 -22.89 -1.62 -7.32
C GLU A 53 -21.56 -1.97 -8.00
N ILE A 54 -20.48 -1.29 -7.59
CA ILE A 54 -19.17 -1.42 -8.23
C ILE A 54 -18.34 -2.58 -7.68
N LEU A 55 -18.43 -2.83 -6.37
CA LEU A 55 -17.59 -3.83 -5.70
C LEU A 55 -17.71 -5.25 -6.29
N PRO A 56 -18.90 -5.75 -6.67
CA PRO A 56 -19.03 -7.06 -7.31
C PRO A 56 -18.29 -7.15 -8.65
N GLU A 57 -18.26 -6.08 -9.45
CA GLU A 57 -17.56 -6.06 -10.74
C GLU A 57 -16.04 -6.09 -10.55
N PHE A 58 -15.51 -5.24 -9.67
CA PHE A 58 -14.06 -5.20 -9.43
C PHE A 58 -13.53 -6.50 -8.81
N ARG A 59 -14.34 -7.21 -8.01
CA ARG A 59 -13.98 -8.52 -7.47
C ARG A 59 -13.85 -9.62 -8.54
N LYS A 60 -14.37 -9.42 -9.76
CA LYS A 60 -14.15 -10.34 -10.88
C LYS A 60 -12.72 -10.25 -11.42
N GLN A 61 -12.06 -9.11 -11.26
CA GLN A 61 -10.74 -8.84 -11.82
C GLN A 61 -9.63 -8.85 -10.77
N TRP A 62 -9.95 -8.45 -9.53
CA TRP A 62 -8.98 -8.26 -8.46
C TRP A 62 -9.44 -8.86 -7.14
N GLU A 63 -8.48 -9.27 -6.32
CA GLU A 63 -8.74 -9.58 -4.92
C GLU A 63 -8.73 -8.28 -4.11
N LEU A 64 -9.86 -8.00 -3.46
CA LEU A 64 -10.09 -6.75 -2.74
C LEU A 64 -10.26 -6.98 -1.25
N PHE A 65 -9.51 -6.23 -0.44
CA PHE A 65 -9.58 -6.29 1.02
C PHE A 65 -10.00 -4.92 1.57
N PRO A 66 -10.99 -4.85 2.47
CA PRO A 66 -11.46 -3.57 2.99
C PRO A 66 -10.36 -2.84 3.77
N VAL A 67 -10.28 -1.52 3.59
CA VAL A 67 -9.44 -0.64 4.43
C VAL A 67 -10.18 -0.39 5.74
N PRO A 68 -9.59 -0.68 6.92
CA PRO A 68 -10.34 -0.67 8.19
C PRO A 68 -11.00 0.66 8.56
N TRP A 69 -10.45 1.77 8.09
CA TRP A 69 -10.90 3.14 8.41
C TRP A 69 -11.60 3.86 7.26
N CYS A 70 -11.84 3.20 6.11
CA CYS A 70 -12.48 3.80 4.95
C CYS A 70 -13.43 2.81 4.29
N LYS A 71 -14.74 3.08 4.39
CA LYS A 71 -15.81 2.18 3.90
C LYS A 71 -15.77 2.00 2.38
N GLU A 72 -15.34 3.04 1.66
CA GLU A 72 -15.22 3.08 0.21
C GLU A 72 -13.81 2.65 -0.26
N GLY A 73 -12.92 2.32 0.68
CA GLY A 73 -11.51 2.05 0.44
C GLY A 73 -11.19 0.56 0.46
N PHE A 74 -10.39 0.12 -0.51
CA PHE A 74 -9.98 -1.27 -0.66
C PHE A 74 -8.49 -1.36 -0.98
N PHE A 75 -7.79 -2.29 -0.35
CA PHE A 75 -6.51 -2.78 -0.82
C PHE A 75 -6.73 -3.76 -1.98
N VAL A 76 -5.83 -3.72 -2.95
CA VAL A 76 -5.95 -4.46 -4.22
C VAL A 76 -4.76 -5.39 -4.36
N GLU A 77 -5.00 -6.69 -4.48
CA GLU A 77 -4.00 -7.64 -4.95
C GLU A 77 -4.28 -7.97 -6.43
N SER A 78 -3.25 -7.81 -7.24
CA SER A 78 -3.30 -8.05 -8.68
C SER A 78 -1.91 -8.37 -9.21
N GLU A 79 -1.84 -9.32 -10.14
CA GLU A 79 -0.65 -9.68 -10.91
C GLU A 79 -0.15 -8.51 -11.76
N ARG A 80 -1.06 -7.65 -12.24
CA ARG A 80 -0.70 -6.46 -13.02
C ARG A 80 -0.13 -5.38 -12.14
N ARG A 81 0.93 -4.72 -12.62
CA ARG A 81 1.55 -3.59 -11.90
C ARG A 81 0.63 -2.36 -11.87
N ASP A 82 -0.14 -2.17 -12.93
CA ASP A 82 -1.04 -1.06 -13.15
C ASP A 82 -2.50 -1.41 -12.84
N ILE A 83 -3.20 -0.50 -12.17
CA ILE A 83 -4.62 -0.61 -11.80
C ILE A 83 -5.46 0.58 -12.31
N GLY A 84 -4.82 1.54 -13.00
CA GLY A 84 -5.39 2.86 -13.30
C GLY A 84 -5.73 3.12 -14.78
N ASN A 85 -5.83 2.08 -15.60
CA ASN A 85 -6.18 2.18 -17.02
C ASN A 85 -7.19 1.09 -17.40
N THR A 86 -8.31 1.09 -16.68
CA THR A 86 -9.42 0.13 -16.79
C THR A 86 -10.68 0.88 -17.19
#